data_AF-A0A5C7BIE7-F1
#
_entry.id   AF-A0A5C7BIE7-F1
#
_cell.length_a   1.000
_cell.length_b   1.000
_cell.length_c   1.000
_cell.angle_alpha   90.00
_cell.angle_beta   90.00
_cell.angle_gamma   90.00
#
_symmetry.space_group_name_H-M   'P 1'
#
loop_
_entity.id
_entity.type
_entity.pdbx_description
1 polymer ?
#
loop_
_entity_poly.entity_id
_entity_poly.type
_entity_poly.pdbx_seq_one_letter_code
_entity_poly.pdbx_strand_id
1 'polypeptide(L)'
;MKFNNQVSRFAFLSMFFLYLNKDFFNTKSPAKRILGHQVINRKTEKPATELQCFIRNLTVYLAWSLEVIVGFINPKRRIGDFIGNTKVVVSEKEKLISIWTDLKSTTIKLNFIGLLIIGGIYFYGISQLIPIMN
;
A
#
# COMPACT_ATOMS: atom_id res chain seq x y z
N MET A 1 23.78 19.87 -10.43
CA MET A 1 23.75 18.66 -9.59
C MET A 1 23.34 17.48 -10.48
N LYS A 2 24.31 16.69 -10.99
CA LYS A 2 24.00 15.46 -11.73
C LYS A 2 23.55 14.43 -10.69
N PHE A 3 22.24 14.24 -10.53
CA PHE A 3 21.76 13.09 -9.77
C PHE A 3 22.34 11.82 -10.42
N ASN A 4 23.06 11.01 -9.66
CA ASN A 4 23.49 9.71 -10.12
C ASN A 4 22.21 8.93 -10.54
N ASN A 5 22.16 8.46 -11.79
CA ASN A 5 21.01 7.73 -12.35
C ASN A 5 20.59 6.57 -11.44
N GLN A 6 21.55 5.96 -10.73
CA GLN A 6 21.29 4.91 -9.75
C GLN A 6 20.51 5.41 -8.52
N VAL A 7 20.91 6.54 -7.94
CA VAL A 7 20.22 7.14 -6.79
C VAL A 7 18.80 7.57 -7.19
N SER A 8 18.65 8.14 -8.38
CA SER A 8 17.33 8.52 -8.91
C SER A 8 16.42 7.31 -9.12
N ARG A 9 16.94 6.19 -9.67
CA ARG A 9 16.18 4.94 -9.84
C ARG A 9 15.76 4.34 -8.50
N PHE A 10 16.68 4.31 -7.53
CA PHE A 10 16.38 3.78 -6.20
C PHE A 10 15.31 4.62 -5.49
N ALA A 11 15.42 5.95 -5.55
CA ALA A 11 14.41 6.86 -5.00
C ALA A 11 13.03 6.66 -5.67
N PHE A 12 13.00 6.54 -7.00
CA PHE A 12 11.77 6.31 -7.76
C PHE A 12 11.08 4.99 -7.37
N LEU A 13 11.83 3.90 -7.29
CA LEU A 13 11.30 2.58 -6.91
C LEU A 13 10.85 2.54 -5.44
N SER A 14 11.56 3.27 -4.57
CA SER A 14 11.16 3.45 -3.17
C SER A 14 9.81 4.15 -3.05
N MET A 15 9.54 5.16 -3.89
CA MET A 15 8.23 5.83 -3.91
C MET A 15 7.09 4.86 -4.25
N PHE A 16 7.29 3.93 -5.19
CA PHE A 16 6.28 2.90 -5.48
C PHE A 16 6.08 1.94 -4.32
N PHE A 17 7.16 1.49 -3.69
CA PHE A 17 7.04 0.61 -2.53
C PHE A 17 6.27 1.28 -1.39
N LEU A 18 6.54 2.56 -1.12
CA LEU A 18 5.77 3.35 -0.15
C LEU A 18 4.30 3.51 -0.58
N TYR A 19 4.05 3.73 -1.87
CA TYR A 19 2.69 3.83 -2.41
C TYR A 19 1.89 2.53 -2.20
N LEU A 20 2.49 1.36 -2.44
CA LEU A 20 1.86 0.06 -2.20
C LEU A 20 1.48 -0.12 -0.73
N ASN A 21 2.31 0.40 0.17
CA ASN A 21 2.12 0.33 1.62
C ASN A 21 1.43 1.56 2.22
N LYS A 22 0.83 2.45 1.41
CA LYS A 22 0.23 3.71 1.89
C LYS A 22 -0.89 3.53 2.92
N ASP A 23 -1.53 2.37 2.95
CA ASP A 23 -2.60 2.02 3.87
C ASP A 23 -2.13 1.16 5.06
N PHE A 24 -0.82 1.08 5.31
CA PHE A 24 -0.26 0.18 6.32
C PHE A 24 -0.73 0.50 7.74
N PHE A 25 -0.75 1.78 8.12
CA PHE A 25 -1.13 2.22 9.47
C PHE A 25 -2.64 2.31 9.63
N ASN A 26 -3.20 1.49 10.52
CA ASN A 26 -4.63 1.42 10.82
C ASN A 26 -5.54 1.28 9.59
N THR A 27 -5.02 0.72 8.50
CA THR A 27 -5.74 0.50 7.24
C THR A 27 -6.27 1.77 6.58
N LYS A 28 -5.67 2.91 6.91
CA LYS A 28 -6.03 4.24 6.40
C LYS A 28 -4.78 4.95 5.86
N SER A 29 -4.81 5.28 4.56
CA SER A 29 -3.87 6.25 3.99
C SER A 29 -4.12 7.67 4.51
N PRO A 30 -3.14 8.60 4.37
CA PRO A 30 -3.32 10.00 4.75
C PRO A 30 -4.62 10.63 4.22
N ALA A 31 -4.93 10.39 2.94
CA ALA A 31 -6.16 10.89 2.33
C ALA A 31 -7.41 10.28 2.98
N LYS A 32 -7.42 8.97 3.27
CA LYS A 32 -8.57 8.29 3.88
C LYS A 32 -8.83 8.75 5.31
N ARG A 33 -7.80 9.13 6.06
CA ARG A 33 -7.95 9.73 7.41
C ARG A 33 -8.70 11.04 7.35
N ILE A 34 -8.33 11.91 6.42
CA ILE A 34 -8.99 13.22 6.24
C ILE A 34 -10.43 13.03 5.73
N LEU A 35 -10.63 12.10 4.81
CA LEU A 35 -11.94 11.84 4.19
C LEU A 35 -12.90 11.03 5.08
N GLY A 36 -12.39 10.33 6.11
CA GLY A 36 -13.22 9.49 6.98
C GLY A 36 -13.55 8.15 6.34
N HIS A 37 -12.53 7.47 5.82
CA HIS A 37 -12.66 6.13 5.24
C HIS A 37 -11.69 5.14 5.87
N GLN A 38 -12.10 3.89 5.94
CA GLN A 38 -11.26 2.79 6.42
C GLN A 38 -11.43 1.55 5.57
N VAL A 39 -10.38 0.74 5.52
CA VAL A 39 -10.38 -0.52 4.80
C VAL A 39 -10.56 -1.64 5.80
N ILE A 40 -11.60 -2.43 5.61
CA ILE A 40 -11.91 -3.54 6.49
C ILE A 40 -11.96 -4.84 5.70
N ASN A 41 -11.69 -5.94 6.40
CA ASN A 41 -11.90 -7.27 5.88
C ASN A 41 -13.40 -7.53 5.80
N ARG A 42 -13.89 -7.99 4.64
CA ARG A 42 -15.33 -8.18 4.42
C ARG A 42 -15.93 -9.29 5.28
N LYS A 43 -15.16 -10.33 5.60
CA LYS A 43 -15.65 -11.50 6.36
C LYS A 43 -15.67 -11.24 7.87
N THR A 44 -14.62 -10.62 8.40
CA THR A 44 -14.46 -10.42 9.85
C THR A 44 -14.96 -9.06 10.32
N GLU A 45 -15.20 -8.13 9.39
CA GLU A 45 -15.54 -6.72 9.64
C GLU A 45 -14.55 -5.94 10.51
N LYS A 46 -13.37 -6.53 10.74
CA LYS A 46 -12.23 -5.91 11.42
C LYS A 46 -11.34 -5.16 10.41
N PRO A 47 -10.47 -4.26 10.87
CA PRO A 47 -9.45 -3.64 10.01
C PRO A 47 -8.72 -4.71 9.19
N ALA A 48 -8.59 -4.47 7.88
CA ALA A 48 -7.85 -5.36 6.98
C ALA A 48 -6.41 -5.57 7.46
N THR A 49 -5.81 -6.70 7.13
CA THR A 49 -4.39 -6.89 7.41
C THR A 49 -3.52 -6.04 6.50
N GLU A 50 -2.27 -5.84 6.91
CA GLU A 50 -1.27 -5.08 6.16
C GLU A 50 -1.01 -5.75 4.80
N LEU A 51 -0.98 -7.09 4.76
CA LEU A 51 -0.85 -7.88 3.53
C LEU A 51 -2.08 -7.74 2.63
N GLN A 52 -3.30 -7.73 3.18
CA GLN A 52 -4.52 -7.47 2.40
C GLN A 52 -4.47 -6.07 1.76
N CYS A 53 -4.01 -5.07 2.50
CA CYS A 53 -3.83 -3.72 1.98
C CYS A 53 -2.78 -3.66 0.86
N PHE A 54 -1.65 -4.36 1.03
CA PHE A 54 -0.60 -4.47 0.02
C PHE A 54 -1.12 -5.12 -1.27
N ILE A 55 -1.74 -6.30 -1.19
CA ILE A 55 -2.30 -7.02 -2.35
C ILE A 55 -3.32 -6.13 -3.07
N ARG A 56 -4.19 -5.46 -2.31
CA ARG A 56 -5.16 -4.54 -2.88
C ARG A 56 -4.51 -3.36 -3.60
N ASN A 57 -3.37 -2.85 -3.14
CA ASN A 57 -2.68 -1.74 -3.81
C ASN A 57 -1.82 -2.22 -4.98
N LEU A 58 -1.33 -3.46 -4.94
CA LEU A 58 -0.57 -4.10 -6.01
C LEU A 58 -1.41 -4.21 -7.30
N THR A 59 -2.70 -4.51 -7.20
CA THR A 59 -3.57 -4.57 -8.39
C THR A 59 -3.71 -3.23 -9.10
N VAL A 60 -3.71 -2.11 -8.37
CA VAL A 60 -3.70 -0.76 -8.99
C VAL A 60 -2.37 -0.49 -9.66
N TYR A 61 -1.27 -0.95 -9.08
CA TYR A 61 0.04 -0.80 -9.69
C TYR A 61 0.16 -1.60 -11.01
N LEU A 62 -0.35 -2.84 -11.04
CA LEU A 62 -0.26 -3.70 -12.22
C LEU A 62 -1.31 -3.39 -13.29
N ALA A 63 -2.51 -2.97 -12.89
CA ALA A 63 -3.67 -2.90 -13.77
C ALA A 63 -4.52 -1.65 -13.48
N TRP A 64 -3.89 -0.48 -13.37
CA TRP A 64 -4.58 0.79 -13.08
C TRP A 64 -5.80 0.99 -13.98
N SER A 65 -5.63 0.87 -15.31
CA SER A 65 -6.70 1.13 -16.29
C SER A 65 -7.94 0.28 -16.04
N LEU A 66 -7.73 -1.03 -15.82
CA LEU A 66 -8.81 -1.96 -15.49
C LEU A 66 -9.43 -1.66 -14.12
N GLU A 67 -8.62 -1.34 -13.12
CA GLU A 67 -9.09 -0.96 -11.79
C GLU A 67 -9.98 0.29 -11.81
N VAL A 68 -9.66 1.28 -12.65
CA VAL A 68 -10.50 2.47 -12.83
C VAL A 68 -11.84 2.11 -13.45
N ILE A 69 -11.84 1.32 -14.53
CA ILE A 69 -13.08 0.88 -15.19
C ILE A 69 -13.96 0.10 -14.20
N VAL A 70 -13.38 -0.88 -13.52
CA VAL A 70 -14.10 -1.69 -12.52
C VAL A 70 -14.58 -0.83 -11.35
N GLY A 71 -13.79 0.15 -10.90
CA GLY A 71 -14.18 1.09 -9.86
C GLY A 71 -15.37 1.96 -10.25
N PHE A 72 -15.50 2.35 -11.53
CA PHE A 72 -16.68 3.06 -12.03
C PHE A 72 -17.92 2.16 -12.09
N ILE A 73 -17.77 0.91 -12.53
CA ILE A 73 -18.89 -0.04 -12.62
C ILE A 73 -19.34 -0.51 -11.22
N ASN A 74 -18.38 -0.73 -10.31
CA ASN A 74 -18.62 -1.18 -8.95
C ASN A 74 -17.92 -0.27 -7.93
N PRO A 75 -18.55 0.86 -7.56
CA PRO A 75 -17.94 1.85 -6.66
C PRO A 75 -17.70 1.33 -5.25
N LYS A 76 -18.32 0.20 -4.88
CA LYS A 76 -18.14 -0.39 -3.55
C LYS A 76 -16.86 -1.21 -3.44
N ARG A 77 -16.43 -1.86 -4.53
CA ARG A 77 -15.29 -2.80 -4.53
C ARG A 77 -14.60 -2.83 -5.89
N ARG A 78 -13.29 -2.64 -5.88
CA ARG A 78 -12.43 -2.72 -7.05
C ARG A 78 -11.73 -4.09 -7.17
N ILE A 79 -10.98 -4.38 -8.22
CA ILE A 79 -10.35 -5.70 -8.47
C ILE A 79 -9.55 -6.16 -7.24
N GLY A 80 -8.71 -5.28 -6.72
CA GLY A 80 -7.94 -5.55 -5.50
C GLY A 80 -8.80 -5.88 -4.29
N ASP A 81 -9.99 -5.28 -4.15
CA ASP A 81 -10.90 -5.58 -3.04
C ASP A 81 -11.53 -6.97 -3.17
N PHE A 82 -11.69 -7.48 -4.40
CA PHE A 82 -12.12 -8.86 -4.63
C PHE A 82 -11.04 -9.85 -4.22
N ILE A 83 -9.79 -9.63 -4.66
CA ILE A 83 -8.65 -10.50 -4.36
C ILE A 83 -8.31 -10.46 -2.86
N GLY A 84 -8.20 -9.26 -2.28
CA GLY A 84 -7.89 -9.08 -0.86
C GLY A 84 -9.05 -9.38 0.07
N ASN A 85 -10.25 -9.65 -0.46
CA ASN A 85 -11.49 -9.79 0.28
C ASN A 85 -11.73 -8.62 1.27
N THR A 86 -11.50 -7.40 0.79
CA THR A 86 -11.68 -6.15 1.53
C THR A 86 -12.87 -5.35 1.01
N LYS A 87 -13.28 -4.36 1.80
CA LYS A 87 -14.20 -3.29 1.39
C LYS A 87 -13.78 -1.98 2.05
N VAL A 88 -14.10 -0.85 1.42
CA VAL A 88 -13.94 0.48 2.03
C VAL A 88 -15.24 0.84 2.71
N VAL A 89 -15.16 1.30 3.96
CA VAL A 89 -16.30 1.78 4.75
C VAL A 89 -16.05 3.20 5.23
N VAL A 90 -17.12 3.89 5.57
CA VAL A 90 -17.05 5.18 6.27
C VAL A 90 -16.52 4.93 7.68
N SER A 91 -15.64 5.79 8.13
CA SER A 91 -14.99 5.76 9.44
C SER A 91 -14.81 7.18 9.94
N GLU A 92 -14.41 7.35 11.19
CA GLU A 92 -14.16 8.66 11.76
C GLU A 92 -12.97 9.34 11.06
N LYS A 93 -13.10 10.67 10.90
CA LYS A 93 -12.04 11.51 10.37
C LYS A 93 -10.95 11.64 11.42
N GLU A 94 -9.72 11.52 10.97
CA GLU A 94 -8.54 11.60 11.83
C GLU A 94 -7.58 12.67 11.33
N LYS A 95 -6.86 13.29 12.28
CA LYS A 95 -5.78 14.23 11.97
C LYS A 95 -4.56 13.45 11.44
N LEU A 96 -3.84 13.98 10.46
CA LEU A 96 -2.62 13.34 9.93
C LEU A 96 -1.56 13.05 11.00
N ILE A 97 -1.54 13.81 12.08
CA ILE A 97 -0.67 13.59 13.24
C ILE A 97 -0.88 12.20 13.87
N SER A 98 -2.06 11.59 13.72
CA SER A 98 -2.32 10.23 14.23
C SER A 98 -1.47 9.15 13.53
N ILE A 99 -0.90 9.42 12.36
CA ILE A 99 0.02 8.49 11.70
C ILE A 99 1.29 8.31 12.55
N TRP A 100 1.80 9.38 13.17
CA TRP A 100 2.98 9.30 14.03
C TRP A 100 2.71 8.53 15.32
N THR A 101 1.51 8.67 15.88
CA THR A 101 1.12 7.89 17.06
C THR A 101 0.97 6.42 16.69
N ASP A 102 0.33 6.12 15.56
CA ASP A 102 0.14 4.76 15.06
C ASP A 102 1.47 4.07 14.76
N LEU A 103 2.42 4.80 14.15
CA LEU A 103 3.76 4.31 13.88
C LEU A 103 4.48 3.92 15.19
N LYS A 104 4.41 4.78 16.22
CA LYS A 104 5.02 4.50 17.53
C LYS A 104 4.36 3.34 18.26
N SER A 105 3.05 3.16 18.10
CA SER A 105 2.29 2.07 18.72
C SER A 105 2.23 0.80 17.86
N THR A 106 2.86 0.79 16.69
CA THR A 106 2.85 -0.37 15.80
C THR A 106 3.65 -1.51 16.43
N THR A 107 2.97 -2.59 16.78
CA THR A 107 3.62 -3.84 17.18
C THR A 107 4.12 -4.58 15.94
N ILE A 108 5.28 -5.24 16.06
CA ILE A 108 5.86 -6.06 14.97
C ILE A 108 4.97 -7.29 14.78
N LYS A 109 4.00 -7.19 13.87
CA LYS A 109 3.15 -8.31 13.46
C LYS A 109 3.84 -9.15 12.39
N LEU A 110 3.44 -10.42 12.27
CA LEU A 110 3.94 -11.33 11.24
C LEU A 110 3.80 -10.77 9.81
N ASN A 111 2.72 -10.03 9.54
CA ASN A 111 2.50 -9.37 8.25
C ASN A 111 3.54 -8.27 7.95
N PHE A 112 3.99 -7.55 8.98
CA PHE A 112 5.04 -6.53 8.83
C PHE A 112 6.37 -7.19 8.46
N ILE A 113 6.73 -8.29 9.14
CA ILE A 113 7.92 -9.08 8.81
C ILE A 113 7.83 -9.59 7.37
N GLY A 114 6.67 -10.14 6.96
CA GLY A 114 6.43 -10.56 5.59
C GLY A 114 6.63 -9.43 4.56
N LEU A 115 6.14 -8.23 4.85
CA LEU A 115 6.33 -7.06 3.99
C LEU A 115 7.78 -6.56 3.94
N LEU A 116 8.54 -6.69 5.04
CA LEU A 116 9.98 -6.40 5.04
C LEU A 116 10.76 -7.39 4.17
N ILE A 117 10.41 -8.69 4.24
CA ILE A 117 11.01 -9.71 3.37
C ILE A 117 10.69 -9.43 1.90
N ILE A 118 9.42 -9.13 1.58
CA ILE A 118 9.00 -8.75 0.21
C ILE A 118 9.76 -7.51 -0.25
N GLY A 119 9.88 -6.48 0.59
CA GLY A 119 10.66 -5.29 0.30
C GLY A 119 12.14 -5.60 0.04
N GLY A 120 12.75 -6.44 0.88
CA GLY A 120 14.14 -6.89 0.71
C GLY A 120 14.38 -7.60 -0.61
N ILE A 121 13.51 -8.55 -0.98
CA ILE A 121 13.56 -9.26 -2.26
C ILE A 121 13.38 -8.29 -3.43
N TYR A 122 12.43 -7.34 -3.32
CA TYR A 122 12.17 -6.32 -4.34
C TYR A 122 13.41 -5.45 -4.58
N PHE A 123 14.01 -4.88 -3.53
CA PHE A 123 15.20 -4.05 -3.66
C PHE A 123 16.43 -4.84 -4.08
N TYR A 124 16.58 -6.08 -3.63
CA TYR A 124 17.64 -6.98 -4.09
C TYR A 124 17.51 -7.26 -5.59
N GLY A 125 16.32 -7.63 -6.08
CA GLY A 125 16.09 -7.86 -7.51
C GLY A 125 16.40 -6.62 -8.35
N ILE A 126 15.99 -5.43 -7.87
CA ILE A 126 16.35 -4.15 -8.50
C ILE A 126 17.88 -3.99 -8.56
N SER A 127 18.58 -4.27 -7.46
CA SER A 127 20.04 -4.13 -7.40
C SER A 127 20.79 -4.99 -8.43
N GLN A 128 20.22 -6.14 -8.83
CA GLN A 128 20.79 -7.05 -9.83
C GLN A 128 20.47 -6.63 -11.28
N LEU A 129 19.33 -5.96 -11.51
CA LEU A 129 18.96 -5.46 -12.84
C LEU A 129 19.71 -4.18 -13.23
N ILE A 130 20.08 -3.36 -12.23
CA ILE A 130 20.82 -2.11 -12.45
C ILE A 130 22.22 -2.30 -13.08
N PRO A 131 23.08 -3.26 -12.67
CA PRO A 131 24.40 -3.45 -13.28
C PRO A 131 24.37 -3.96 -14.73
N ILE A 132 23.24 -4.49 -15.21
CA ILE A 132 23.11 -5.05 -16.57
C ILE A 132 22.84 -3.95 -17.62
N MET A 133 22.56 -2.71 -17.20
CA MET A 133 22.21 -1.59 -18.11
C MET A 133 23.28 -0.49 -18.19
N ASN A 134 24.55 -0.84 -18.04
CA ASN A 134 25.70 0.04 -18.28
C ASN A 134 26.49 -0.43 -19.50
#